data_AF-A0A1I4Z5H3-F1
#
_entry.id   AF-A0A1I4Z5H3-F1
#
_cell.length_a   1.000
_cell.length_b   1.000
_cell.length_c   1.000
_cell.angle_alpha   90.00
_cell.angle_beta   90.00
_cell.angle_gamma   90.00
#
_symmetry.space_group_name_H-M   'P 1'
#
loop_
_entity.id
_entity.type
_entity.pdbx_description
1 polymer ?
#
loop_
_entity_poly.entity_id
_entity_poly.type
_entity_poly.pdbx_seq_one_letter_code
_entity_poly.pdbx_strand_id
1 'polypeptide(L)'
;MSSLRFNAPGSNDDMASYIKFNNVNIDGLLQEYDNNVALLPESTLAWIVDDEWQFKWISNKSGVMLFPDSYKLKSNEKSILVLDLMSRADKTIEVNKYKLEWARQVEQDKKYMWLFDGDEKAKIAMLVDWVRKNSHLLLNWRLIECLSLNAKSEILIFFNLTLQPSEVQLCFSSVKKRWSQEKYRNSLKGKKQCNVVLTEKSLKRLDAMADNYLLSRAQVLEILIRFESEQKRYISEWVKIAKGPDTE
;
A
#
# COMPACT_ATOMS: atom_id res chain seq x y z
N MET A 1 2.18 9.53 -47.07
CA MET A 1 0.88 9.05 -46.56
C MET A 1 0.92 7.54 -46.34
N SER A 2 1.19 7.09 -45.11
CA SER A 2 0.91 5.70 -44.65
C SER A 2 0.84 5.67 -43.13
N SER A 3 -0.40 5.56 -42.66
CA SER A 3 -0.96 5.14 -41.36
C SER A 3 -0.08 5.10 -40.10
N LEU A 4 -0.34 6.04 -39.19
CA LEU A 4 -0.38 5.80 -37.75
C LEU A 4 -1.50 4.79 -37.47
N ARG A 5 -1.16 3.51 -37.27
CA ARG A 5 -2.15 2.50 -36.84
C ARG A 5 -2.16 2.41 -35.32
N PHE A 6 -2.88 3.33 -34.69
CA PHE A 6 -3.45 3.09 -33.36
C PHE A 6 -4.81 2.43 -33.56
N ASN A 7 -4.92 1.17 -33.16
CA ASN A 7 -6.11 0.33 -33.37
C ASN A 7 -7.23 0.65 -32.36
N ALA A 8 -7.75 1.88 -32.37
CA ALA A 8 -9.03 2.22 -31.75
C ALA A 8 -9.68 3.40 -32.50
N PRO A 9 -10.97 3.36 -32.91
CA PRO A 9 -11.60 4.37 -33.78
C PRO A 9 -11.87 5.75 -33.14
N GLY A 10 -11.09 6.16 -32.12
CA GLY A 10 -11.27 7.43 -31.42
C GLY A 10 -9.97 8.04 -30.85
N SER A 11 -8.95 7.24 -30.57
CA SER A 11 -7.68 7.74 -29.98
C SER A 11 -6.90 8.66 -30.95
N ASN A 12 -7.04 8.47 -32.26
CA ASN A 12 -6.32 9.28 -33.27
C ASN A 12 -6.83 10.72 -33.37
N ASP A 13 -8.15 10.92 -33.30
CA ASP A 13 -8.75 12.25 -33.43
C ASP A 13 -8.58 13.08 -32.15
N ASP A 14 -8.56 12.42 -31.00
CA ASP A 14 -8.33 13.03 -29.70
C ASP A 14 -6.87 13.54 -29.55
N MET A 15 -5.88 12.76 -30.00
CA MET A 15 -4.47 13.19 -30.02
C MET A 15 -4.22 14.36 -30.97
N ALA A 16 -4.80 14.33 -32.18
CA ALA A 16 -4.70 15.43 -33.12
C ALA A 16 -5.32 16.73 -32.56
N SER A 17 -6.38 16.60 -31.76
CA SER A 17 -7.05 17.71 -31.09
C SER A 17 -6.18 18.33 -29.96
N TYR A 18 -5.41 17.54 -29.20
CA TYR A 18 -4.48 18.04 -28.16
C TYR A 18 -3.43 18.98 -28.75
N ILE A 19 -2.82 18.53 -29.84
CA ILE A 19 -1.73 19.22 -30.52
C ILE A 19 -2.22 20.57 -31.05
N LYS A 20 -3.48 20.63 -31.51
CA LYS A 20 -4.13 21.84 -32.01
C LYS A 20 -4.59 22.80 -30.92
N PHE A 21 -5.10 22.30 -29.79
CA PHE A 21 -5.65 23.12 -28.71
C PHE A 21 -4.57 23.82 -27.87
N ASN A 22 -3.46 23.14 -27.60
CA ASN A 22 -2.42 23.67 -26.71
C ASN A 22 -1.40 24.58 -27.40
N ASN A 23 -1.64 24.95 -28.67
CA ASN A 23 -0.69 25.69 -29.50
C ASN A 23 0.73 25.08 -29.44
N VAL A 24 0.78 23.77 -29.23
CA VAL A 24 2.02 23.00 -29.38
C VAL A 24 2.43 23.25 -30.81
N ASN A 25 3.69 23.61 -31.03
CA ASN A 25 4.18 23.93 -32.36
C ASN A 25 3.97 22.71 -33.27
N ILE A 26 2.80 22.63 -33.92
CA ILE A 26 2.37 21.49 -34.72
C ILE A 26 3.28 21.41 -35.93
N ASP A 27 3.62 22.55 -36.50
CA ASP A 27 4.58 22.64 -37.59
C ASP A 27 5.96 22.17 -37.10
N GLY A 28 6.36 22.45 -35.86
CA GLY A 28 7.58 21.92 -35.24
C GLY A 28 7.54 20.42 -34.96
N LEU A 29 6.41 19.88 -34.49
CA LEU A 29 6.22 18.44 -34.25
C LEU A 29 6.08 17.66 -35.55
N LEU A 30 5.37 18.19 -36.53
CA LEU A 30 5.24 17.63 -37.87
C LEU A 30 6.55 17.78 -38.64
N GLN A 31 7.30 18.87 -38.45
CA GLN A 31 8.64 19.02 -38.98
C GLN A 31 9.63 18.10 -38.25
N GLU A 32 9.52 17.84 -36.95
CA GLU A 32 10.30 16.81 -36.25
C GLU A 32 9.92 15.40 -36.68
N TYR A 33 8.63 15.14 -36.93
CA TYR A 33 8.10 13.90 -37.49
C TYR A 33 8.59 13.67 -38.93
N ASP A 34 8.52 14.70 -39.78
CA ASP A 34 9.00 14.71 -41.16
C ASP A 34 10.54 14.71 -41.25
N ASN A 35 11.23 15.30 -40.25
CA ASN A 35 12.69 15.26 -40.08
C ASN A 35 13.19 13.98 -39.41
N ASN A 36 12.31 13.02 -39.11
CA ASN A 36 12.70 11.71 -38.57
C ASN A 36 13.35 11.80 -37.17
N VAL A 37 12.86 12.69 -36.29
CA VAL A 37 13.10 12.60 -34.83
C VAL A 37 12.33 11.38 -34.32
N ALA A 38 12.91 10.21 -34.58
CA ALA A 38 12.28 8.90 -34.62
C ALA A 38 11.27 8.67 -33.48
N LEU A 39 10.00 8.51 -33.86
CA LEU A 39 9.03 7.82 -33.00
C LEU A 39 9.64 6.50 -32.55
N LEU A 40 9.52 6.20 -31.27
CA LEU A 40 10.14 5.01 -30.72
C LEU A 40 9.44 3.75 -31.24
N PRO A 41 10.20 2.70 -31.62
CA PRO A 41 9.60 1.43 -31.99
C PRO A 41 8.73 0.89 -30.86
N GLU A 42 7.63 0.22 -31.21
CA GLU A 42 6.71 -0.38 -30.24
C GLU A 42 7.43 -1.35 -29.28
N SER A 43 8.46 -2.06 -29.76
CA SER A 43 9.30 -2.93 -28.95
C SER A 43 10.06 -2.21 -27.83
N THR A 44 10.42 -0.93 -28.03
CA THR A 44 11.05 -0.07 -27.01
C THR A 44 10.04 0.38 -25.95
N LEU A 45 8.76 0.45 -26.30
CA LEU A 45 7.67 0.94 -25.44
C LEU A 45 6.87 -0.19 -24.76
N ALA A 46 7.11 -1.46 -25.12
CA ALA A 46 6.34 -2.62 -24.63
C ALA A 46 6.33 -2.84 -23.10
N TRP A 47 7.16 -2.11 -22.34
CA TRP A 47 7.18 -2.15 -20.87
C TRP A 47 6.21 -1.14 -20.22
N ILE A 48 5.59 -0.27 -21.02
CA ILE A 48 4.58 0.69 -20.59
C ILE A 48 3.23 -0.01 -20.54
N VAL A 49 2.58 0.04 -19.40
CA VAL A 49 1.29 -0.59 -19.11
C VAL A 49 0.25 0.46 -18.73
N ASP A 50 -1.02 0.07 -18.75
CA ASP A 50 -2.13 0.95 -18.37
C ASP A 50 -2.19 1.09 -16.84
N ASP A 51 -1.28 1.91 -16.30
CA ASP A 51 -1.13 2.19 -14.87
C ASP A 51 -0.90 3.69 -14.63
N GLU A 52 -1.79 4.32 -13.86
CA GLU A 52 -1.72 5.75 -13.54
C GLU A 52 -0.44 6.11 -12.75
N TRP A 53 0.07 5.19 -11.93
CA TRP A 53 1.31 5.44 -11.20
C TRP A 53 2.51 5.50 -12.15
N GLN A 54 2.65 4.52 -13.05
CA GLN A 54 3.68 4.53 -14.08
C GLN A 54 3.61 5.80 -14.94
N PHE A 55 2.41 6.21 -15.35
CA PHE A 55 2.22 7.45 -16.09
C PHE A 55 2.72 8.68 -15.34
N LYS A 56 2.33 8.86 -14.08
CA LYS A 56 2.77 10.00 -13.26
C LYS A 56 4.29 9.96 -13.02
N TRP A 57 4.86 8.78 -12.82
CA TRP A 57 6.29 8.60 -12.68
C TRP A 57 7.04 9.02 -13.95
N ILE A 58 6.60 8.56 -15.14
CA ILE A 58 7.21 8.92 -16.44
C ILE A 58 7.09 10.43 -16.70
N SER A 59 5.92 11.02 -16.43
CA SER A 59 5.70 12.47 -16.57
C SER A 59 6.65 13.28 -15.70
N ASN A 60 6.80 12.89 -14.43
CA ASN A 60 7.70 13.57 -13.51
C ASN A 60 9.17 13.41 -13.91
N LYS A 61 9.57 12.25 -14.45
CA LYS A 61 10.95 11.98 -14.88
C LYS A 61 11.33 12.71 -16.17
N SER A 62 10.41 12.78 -17.12
CA SER A 62 10.61 13.49 -18.39
C SER A 62 10.58 15.01 -18.22
N GLY A 63 9.89 15.51 -17.20
CA GLY A 63 9.61 16.94 -17.01
C GLY A 63 8.46 17.45 -17.88
N VAL A 64 7.83 16.57 -18.67
CA VAL A 64 6.67 16.90 -19.51
C VAL A 64 5.40 16.68 -18.67
N MET A 65 4.63 17.76 -18.48
CA MET A 65 3.34 17.70 -17.80
C MET A 65 2.21 17.66 -18.82
N LEU A 66 1.42 16.60 -18.79
CA LEU A 66 0.12 16.55 -19.46
C LEU A 66 -0.98 16.98 -18.49
N PHE A 67 -1.87 17.86 -18.94
CA PHE A 67 -3.02 18.28 -18.15
C PHE A 67 -4.06 17.14 -18.07
N PRO A 68 -4.46 16.69 -16.87
CA PRO A 68 -5.24 15.46 -16.66
C PRO A 68 -6.58 15.40 -17.39
N ASP A 69 -7.20 16.55 -17.64
CA ASP A 69 -8.55 16.68 -18.18
C ASP A 69 -8.60 16.87 -19.69
N SER A 70 -7.45 16.86 -20.36
CA SER A 70 -7.42 17.26 -21.75
C SER A 70 -8.09 16.21 -22.68
N TYR A 71 -8.00 14.89 -22.42
CA TYR A 71 -8.56 13.84 -23.29
C TYR A 71 -8.88 12.49 -22.59
N LYS A 72 -9.76 11.67 -23.19
CA LYS A 72 -10.15 10.30 -22.75
C LYS A 72 -9.07 9.23 -23.04
N LEU A 73 -7.80 9.58 -22.96
CA LEU A 73 -6.69 8.64 -23.15
C LEU A 73 -6.50 7.77 -21.90
N LYS A 74 -6.10 6.51 -22.12
CA LYS A 74 -5.63 5.60 -21.08
C LYS A 74 -4.25 6.00 -20.56
N SER A 75 -3.83 5.47 -19.40
CA SER A 75 -2.58 5.87 -18.76
C SER A 75 -1.35 5.50 -19.59
N ASN A 76 -1.39 4.35 -20.27
CA ASN A 76 -0.32 3.93 -21.19
C ASN A 76 -0.21 4.86 -22.41
N GLU A 77 -1.34 5.23 -23.02
CA GLU A 77 -1.37 6.16 -24.16
C GLU A 77 -0.82 7.54 -23.77
N LYS A 78 -1.19 8.04 -22.58
CA LYS A 78 -0.64 9.28 -22.02
C LYS A 78 0.88 9.18 -21.79
N SER A 79 1.35 8.04 -21.31
CA SER A 79 2.79 7.81 -21.10
C SER A 79 3.58 7.81 -22.40
N ILE A 80 3.05 7.19 -23.45
CA ILE A 80 3.66 7.19 -24.78
C ILE A 80 3.72 8.62 -25.32
N LEU A 81 2.62 9.37 -25.23
CA LEU A 81 2.57 10.78 -25.65
C LEU A 81 3.62 11.64 -24.92
N VAL A 82 3.80 11.45 -23.61
CA VAL A 82 4.86 12.13 -22.85
C VAL A 82 6.26 11.86 -23.42
N LEU A 83 6.54 10.61 -23.78
CA LEU A 83 7.83 10.21 -24.33
C LEU A 83 8.04 10.73 -25.76
N ASP A 84 6.98 10.75 -26.57
CA ASP A 84 7.04 11.29 -27.93
C ASP A 84 7.34 12.80 -27.93
N LEU A 85 6.73 13.55 -27.00
CA LEU A 85 6.92 14.99 -26.82
C LEU A 85 8.27 15.38 -26.18
N MET A 86 9.05 14.41 -25.70
CA MET A 86 10.34 14.68 -25.07
C MET A 86 11.39 15.13 -26.11
N SER A 87 11.77 16.40 -26.15
CA SER A 87 12.84 16.87 -27.04
C SER A 87 14.22 16.42 -26.55
N ARG A 88 14.73 15.28 -27.04
CA ARG A 88 16.10 14.80 -26.76
C ARG A 88 16.71 14.13 -28.00
N ALA A 89 18.00 14.38 -28.22
CA ALA A 89 18.75 13.83 -29.36
C ALA A 89 18.79 12.29 -29.38
N ASP A 90 18.80 11.64 -28.20
CA ASP A 90 18.86 10.18 -28.06
C ASP A 90 17.67 9.59 -27.26
N LYS A 91 16.44 9.79 -27.76
CA LYS A 91 15.18 9.31 -27.11
C LYS A 91 15.24 7.84 -26.69
N THR A 92 15.80 6.97 -27.55
CA THR A 92 15.90 5.51 -27.29
C THR A 92 16.76 5.19 -26.06
N ILE A 93 17.86 5.92 -25.86
CA ILE A 93 18.76 5.69 -24.71
C ILE A 93 18.04 6.08 -23.42
N GLU A 94 17.37 7.24 -23.40
CA GLU A 94 16.63 7.69 -22.22
C GLU A 94 15.42 6.80 -21.89
N VAL A 95 14.66 6.34 -22.88
CA VAL A 95 13.54 5.42 -22.61
C VAL A 95 14.01 4.07 -22.09
N ASN A 96 15.14 3.54 -22.59
CA ASN A 96 15.75 2.34 -22.02
C ASN A 96 16.24 2.56 -20.59
N LYS A 97 16.77 3.74 -20.28
CA LYS A 97 17.12 4.11 -18.89
C LYS A 97 15.87 4.18 -18.02
N TYR A 98 14.78 4.77 -18.49
CA TYR A 98 13.50 4.82 -17.76
C TYR A 98 12.96 3.42 -17.49
N LYS A 99 13.05 2.49 -18.45
CA LYS A 99 12.68 1.08 -18.25
C LYS A 99 13.43 0.45 -17.08
N LEU A 100 14.75 0.65 -17.01
CA LEU A 100 15.58 0.13 -15.92
C LEU A 100 15.27 0.80 -14.57
N GLU A 101 15.09 2.12 -14.57
CA GLU A 101 14.72 2.86 -13.36
C GLU A 101 13.33 2.49 -12.86
N TRP A 102 12.37 2.25 -13.76
CA TRP A 102 11.03 1.78 -13.44
C TRP A 102 11.07 0.42 -12.76
N ALA A 103 11.87 -0.52 -13.25
CA ALA A 103 12.05 -1.82 -12.59
C ALA A 103 12.55 -1.66 -11.14
N ARG A 104 13.46 -0.72 -10.89
CA ARG A 104 13.91 -0.39 -9.53
C ARG A 104 12.81 0.27 -8.71
N GLN A 105 12.00 1.15 -9.31
CA GLN A 105 10.87 1.78 -8.64
C GLN A 105 9.85 0.74 -8.18
N VAL A 106 9.49 -0.21 -9.04
CA VAL A 106 8.59 -1.33 -8.71
C VAL A 106 9.13 -2.12 -7.51
N GLU A 107 10.44 -2.37 -7.45
CA GLU A 107 11.06 -3.03 -6.29
C GLU A 107 10.93 -2.20 -5.01
N GLN A 108 11.17 -0.88 -5.10
CA GLN A 108 11.02 0.03 -3.95
C GLN A 108 9.58 0.11 -3.46
N ASP A 109 8.61 0.08 -4.36
CA ASP A 109 7.19 0.16 -4.03
C ASP A 109 6.69 -1.06 -3.26
N LYS A 110 7.43 -2.18 -3.28
CA LYS A 110 7.10 -3.38 -2.48
C LYS A 110 6.96 -3.08 -0.99
N LYS A 111 7.69 -2.09 -0.47
CA LYS A 111 7.59 -1.68 0.95
C LYS A 111 6.18 -1.22 1.33
N TYR A 112 5.41 -0.72 0.36
CA TYR A 112 4.02 -0.28 0.56
C TYR A 112 3.00 -1.43 0.41
N MET A 113 3.39 -2.61 -0.08
CA MET A 113 2.47 -3.74 -0.31
C MET A 113 1.76 -4.20 0.95
N TRP A 114 2.35 -3.96 2.12
CA TRP A 114 1.70 -4.20 3.40
C TRP A 114 0.32 -3.53 3.55
N LEU A 115 0.07 -2.38 2.88
CA LEU A 115 -1.23 -1.72 2.87
C LEU A 115 -2.29 -2.48 2.07
N PHE A 116 -1.86 -3.14 1.00
CA PHE A 116 -2.73 -3.84 0.05
C PHE A 116 -2.88 -5.33 0.35
N ASP A 117 -2.14 -5.84 1.33
CA ASP A 117 -2.26 -7.23 1.77
C ASP A 117 -3.34 -7.38 2.85
N GLY A 118 -4.16 -8.44 2.78
CA GLY A 118 -5.22 -8.73 3.75
C GLY A 118 -6.28 -7.63 3.84
N ASP A 119 -6.54 -7.12 5.05
CA ASP A 119 -7.58 -6.12 5.39
C ASP A 119 -7.33 -4.71 4.75
N GLU A 120 -7.17 -4.66 3.43
CA GLU A 120 -6.77 -3.49 2.63
C GLU A 120 -7.66 -2.28 2.93
N LYS A 121 -8.98 -2.43 2.82
CA LYS A 121 -9.94 -1.33 3.06
C LYS A 121 -9.76 -0.70 4.44
N ALA A 122 -9.53 -1.52 5.46
CA ALA A 122 -9.33 -1.01 6.83
C ALA A 122 -7.99 -0.29 6.97
N LYS A 123 -6.92 -0.85 6.40
CA LYS A 123 -5.59 -0.23 6.42
C LYS A 123 -5.56 1.10 5.66
N ILE A 124 -6.18 1.16 4.48
CA ILE A 124 -6.32 2.39 3.69
C ILE A 124 -7.16 3.41 4.44
N ALA A 125 -8.29 3.01 5.05
CA ALA A 125 -9.10 3.93 5.85
C ALA A 125 -8.31 4.52 7.03
N MET A 126 -7.46 3.72 7.69
CA MET A 126 -6.58 4.21 8.76
C MET A 126 -5.49 5.15 8.25
N LEU A 127 -4.94 4.90 7.07
CA LEU A 127 -4.02 5.82 6.40
C LEU A 127 -4.70 7.16 6.14
N VAL A 128 -5.88 7.15 5.50
CA VAL A 128 -6.68 8.34 5.21
C VAL A 128 -7.00 9.13 6.48
N ASP A 129 -7.45 8.46 7.54
CA ASP A 129 -7.74 9.09 8.83
C ASP A 129 -6.49 9.71 9.45
N TRP A 130 -5.34 9.03 9.38
CA TRP A 130 -4.09 9.58 9.88
C TRP A 130 -3.69 10.82 9.08
N VAL A 131 -3.72 10.76 7.75
CA VAL A 131 -3.35 11.86 6.86
C VAL A 131 -4.24 13.08 7.11
N ARG A 132 -5.56 12.91 7.25
CA ARG A 132 -6.48 14.02 7.57
C ARG A 132 -6.16 14.68 8.91
N LYS A 133 -5.85 13.90 9.94
CA LYS A 133 -5.55 14.41 11.30
C LYS A 133 -4.17 15.08 11.40
N ASN A 134 -3.24 14.66 10.55
CA ASN A 134 -1.84 15.07 10.60
C ASN A 134 -1.44 15.89 9.37
N SER A 135 -2.39 16.42 8.61
CA SER A 135 -2.14 17.16 7.37
C SER A 135 -1.18 18.32 7.60
N HIS A 136 -1.34 19.06 8.69
CA HIS A 136 -0.45 20.16 9.11
C HIS A 136 1.02 19.77 9.32
N LEU A 137 1.33 18.47 9.51
CA LEU A 137 2.70 17.96 9.64
C LEU A 137 3.35 17.67 8.28
N LEU A 138 2.60 17.81 7.19
CA LEU A 138 3.02 17.46 5.83
C LEU A 138 3.25 18.75 5.04
N LEU A 139 4.41 18.89 4.43
CA LEU A 139 4.84 20.07 3.69
C LEU A 139 3.87 20.40 2.54
N ASN A 140 3.28 19.38 1.94
CA ASN A 140 2.39 19.49 0.78
C ASN A 140 0.90 19.33 1.13
N TRP A 141 0.48 19.64 2.36
CA TRP A 141 -0.88 19.37 2.86
C TRP A 141 -2.03 19.86 1.98
N ARG A 142 -1.87 20.95 1.23
CA ARG A 142 -2.89 21.45 0.30
C ARG A 142 -3.11 20.53 -0.91
N LEU A 143 -2.05 19.87 -1.38
CA LEU A 143 -2.17 18.86 -2.45
C LEU A 143 -2.86 17.60 -1.94
N ILE A 144 -2.75 17.34 -0.63
CA ILE A 144 -3.29 16.15 0.03
C ILE A 144 -4.81 16.22 0.20
N GLU A 145 -5.38 17.41 0.42
CA GLU A 145 -6.84 17.58 0.51
C GLU A 145 -7.56 17.21 -0.79
N CYS A 146 -6.87 17.29 -1.92
CA CYS A 146 -7.40 16.93 -3.24
C CYS A 146 -7.21 15.45 -3.60
N LEU A 147 -6.47 14.67 -2.80
CA LEU A 147 -6.20 13.26 -3.11
C LEU A 147 -7.38 12.38 -2.67
N SER A 148 -8.02 11.74 -3.65
CA SER A 148 -8.63 10.44 -3.40
C SER A 148 -7.50 9.46 -3.13
N LEU A 149 -7.53 8.76 -2.00
CA LEU A 149 -6.59 7.67 -1.68
C LEU A 149 -7.37 6.35 -1.76
N ASN A 150 -8.04 6.14 -2.89
CA ASN A 150 -9.01 5.07 -3.07
C ASN A 150 -8.46 3.97 -3.98
N ALA A 151 -7.50 4.30 -4.84
CA ALA A 151 -6.80 3.35 -5.69
C ALA A 151 -5.33 3.17 -5.26
N LYS A 152 -4.77 1.99 -5.59
CA LYS A 152 -3.37 1.66 -5.35
C LYS A 152 -2.42 2.70 -5.99
N SER A 153 -2.69 3.08 -7.24
CA SER A 153 -1.89 4.07 -7.96
C SER A 153 -1.86 5.42 -7.25
N GLU A 154 -3.00 5.91 -6.77
CA GLU A 154 -3.10 7.17 -6.01
C GLU A 154 -2.27 7.14 -4.72
N ILE A 155 -2.27 6.02 -4.01
CA ILE A 155 -1.48 5.83 -2.80
C ILE A 155 0.02 5.80 -3.12
N LEU A 156 0.43 5.17 -4.22
CA LEU A 156 1.83 5.17 -4.65
C LEU A 156 2.30 6.56 -5.09
N ILE A 157 1.45 7.30 -5.83
CA ILE A 157 1.68 8.70 -6.18
C ILE A 157 1.87 9.54 -4.91
N PHE A 158 0.99 9.38 -3.94
CA PHE A 158 1.06 10.09 -2.66
C PHE A 158 2.39 9.86 -1.94
N PHE A 159 2.79 8.61 -1.74
CA PHE A 159 4.02 8.32 -1.01
C PHE A 159 5.29 8.68 -1.77
N ASN A 160 5.32 8.55 -3.09
CA ASN A 160 6.56 8.71 -3.86
C ASN A 160 6.73 10.11 -4.46
N LEU A 161 5.66 10.85 -4.73
CA LEU A 161 5.72 12.19 -5.35
C LEU A 161 5.23 13.32 -4.44
N THR A 162 4.33 13.05 -3.50
CA THR A 162 3.77 14.10 -2.63
C THR A 162 4.54 14.25 -1.33
N LEU A 163 4.96 13.14 -0.73
CA LEU A 163 5.65 13.15 0.57
C LEU A 163 7.16 13.11 0.45
N GLN A 164 7.83 13.78 1.39
CA GLN A 164 9.26 13.63 1.63
C GLN A 164 9.56 12.30 2.33
N PRO A 165 10.78 11.74 2.18
CA PRO A 165 11.13 10.45 2.78
C PRO A 165 10.88 10.36 4.30
N SER A 166 11.13 11.44 5.04
CA SER A 166 10.85 11.52 6.49
C SER A 166 9.36 11.51 6.81
N GLU A 167 8.55 12.16 6.00
CA GLU A 167 7.08 12.19 6.12
C GLU A 167 6.49 10.82 5.80
N VAL A 168 7.00 10.15 4.75
CA VAL A 168 6.65 8.76 4.43
C VAL A 168 6.94 7.86 5.63
N GLN A 169 8.13 7.97 6.23
CA GLN A 169 8.50 7.17 7.39
C GLN A 169 7.59 7.43 8.59
N LEU A 170 7.33 8.70 8.92
CA LEU A 170 6.45 9.08 10.01
C LEU A 170 5.03 8.55 9.81
N CYS A 171 4.46 8.78 8.64
CA CYS A 171 3.12 8.34 8.26
C CYS A 171 3.02 6.81 8.35
N PHE A 172 3.90 6.10 7.62
CA PHE A 172 3.81 4.67 7.45
C PHE A 172 4.07 3.90 8.77
N SER A 173 5.03 4.35 9.58
CA SER A 173 5.29 3.76 10.90
C SER A 173 4.13 3.97 11.87
N SER A 174 3.52 5.16 11.84
CA SER A 174 2.36 5.48 12.69
C SER A 174 1.14 4.62 12.35
N VAL A 175 0.85 4.47 11.06
CA VAL A 175 -0.27 3.64 10.58
C VAL A 175 -0.04 2.17 10.94
N LYS A 176 1.17 1.64 10.70
CA LYS A 176 1.55 0.27 11.09
C LYS A 176 1.41 0.03 12.58
N LYS A 177 1.89 0.95 13.42
CA LYS A 177 1.79 0.85 14.88
C LYS A 177 0.33 0.82 15.32
N ARG A 178 -0.50 1.72 14.79
CA ARG A 178 -1.93 1.78 15.11
C ARG A 178 -2.65 0.48 14.70
N TRP A 179 -2.34 -0.07 13.53
CA TRP A 179 -2.87 -1.35 13.05
C TRP A 179 -2.54 -2.50 14.01
N SER A 180 -1.27 -2.65 14.40
CA SER A 180 -0.86 -3.70 15.32
C SER A 180 -1.56 -3.60 16.67
N GLN A 181 -1.71 -2.39 17.19
CA GLN A 181 -2.46 -2.15 18.44
C GLN A 181 -3.95 -2.51 18.30
N GLU A 182 -4.56 -2.22 17.17
CA GLU A 182 -5.96 -2.55 16.91
C GLU A 182 -6.18 -4.06 16.78
N LYS A 183 -5.29 -4.76 16.05
CA LYS A 183 -5.30 -6.22 15.99
C LYS A 183 -5.13 -6.83 17.38
N TYR A 184 -4.24 -6.29 18.21
CA TYR A 184 -4.07 -6.73 19.60
C TYR A 184 -5.32 -6.48 20.44
N ARG A 185 -5.91 -5.28 20.39
CA ARG A 185 -7.15 -4.98 21.12
C ARG A 185 -8.31 -5.89 20.69
N ASN A 186 -8.41 -6.17 19.40
CA ASN A 186 -9.41 -7.08 18.87
C ASN A 186 -9.18 -8.54 19.31
N SER A 187 -7.92 -8.99 19.42
CA SER A 187 -7.61 -10.35 19.92
C SER A 187 -7.88 -10.53 21.41
N LEU A 188 -7.99 -9.42 22.16
CA LEU A 188 -8.38 -9.38 23.57
C LEU A 188 -9.89 -9.24 23.78
N LYS A 189 -10.73 -9.04 22.75
CA LYS A 189 -12.18 -8.99 22.94
C LYS A 189 -12.66 -10.31 23.56
N GLY A 190 -13.39 -10.22 24.67
CA GLY A 190 -13.84 -11.39 25.44
C GLY A 190 -12.77 -12.01 26.36
N LYS A 191 -11.54 -11.48 26.37
CA LYS A 191 -10.46 -11.90 27.26
C LYS A 191 -10.18 -10.79 28.27
N LYS A 192 -10.13 -11.13 29.56
CA LYS A 192 -9.73 -10.22 30.62
C LYS A 192 -8.45 -10.74 31.24
N GLN A 193 -7.42 -9.89 31.33
CA GLN A 193 -6.22 -10.25 32.07
C GLN A 193 -6.58 -10.42 33.56
N CYS A 194 -6.24 -11.57 34.12
CA CYS A 194 -6.36 -11.87 35.55
C CYS A 194 -4.95 -12.07 36.11
N ASN A 195 -4.59 -11.29 37.13
CA ASN A 195 -3.31 -11.43 37.82
C ASN A 195 -3.53 -12.37 39.02
N VAL A 196 -2.86 -13.52 39.00
CA VAL A 196 -2.94 -14.52 40.07
C VAL A 196 -1.58 -14.63 40.74
N VAL A 197 -1.54 -14.54 42.06
CA VAL A 197 -0.33 -14.80 42.84
C VAL A 197 -0.23 -16.31 43.06
N LEU A 198 0.84 -16.92 42.56
CA LEU A 198 1.13 -18.34 42.70
C LEU A 198 2.43 -18.52 43.49
N THR A 199 2.50 -19.60 44.28
CA THR A 199 3.78 -20.00 44.89
C THR A 199 4.78 -20.40 43.80
N GLU A 200 6.08 -20.25 44.06
CA GLU A 200 7.12 -20.70 43.12
C GLU A 200 6.96 -22.18 42.74
N LYS A 201 6.55 -23.02 43.70
CA LYS A 201 6.28 -24.44 43.48
C LYS A 201 5.13 -24.65 42.49
N SER A 202 4.03 -23.90 42.64
CA SER A 202 2.89 -23.95 41.72
C SER A 202 3.27 -23.45 40.32
N LEU A 203 4.10 -22.40 40.23
CA LEU A 203 4.58 -21.88 38.95
C LEU A 203 5.44 -22.92 38.22
N LYS A 204 6.38 -23.58 38.90
CA LYS A 204 7.18 -24.67 38.30
C LYS A 204 6.33 -25.84 37.79
N ARG A 205 5.24 -26.18 38.49
CA ARG A 205 4.29 -27.21 38.04
C ARG A 205 3.53 -26.77 36.79
N LEU A 206 3.12 -25.50 36.75
CA LEU A 206 2.46 -24.93 35.58
C LEU A 206 3.38 -24.92 34.35
N ASP A 207 4.67 -24.61 34.54
CA ASP A 207 5.69 -24.66 33.49
C ASP A 207 5.87 -26.07 32.94
N ALA A 208 6.05 -27.06 33.82
CA ALA A 208 6.16 -28.44 33.40
C ALA A 208 4.92 -28.93 32.62
N MET A 209 3.71 -28.50 33.02
CA MET A 209 2.49 -28.83 32.28
C MET A 209 2.45 -28.15 30.90
N ALA A 210 2.80 -26.86 30.83
CA ALA A 210 2.86 -26.13 29.58
C ALA A 210 3.82 -26.79 28.58
N ASP A 211 5.01 -27.15 29.04
CA ASP A 211 6.04 -27.80 28.22
C ASP A 211 5.62 -29.20 27.76
N ASN A 212 5.09 -30.02 28.68
CA ASN A 212 4.70 -31.41 28.38
C ASN A 212 3.57 -31.49 27.34
N TYR A 213 2.65 -30.52 27.34
CA TYR A 213 1.50 -30.51 26.43
C TYR A 213 1.67 -29.56 25.23
N LEU A 214 2.82 -28.88 25.10
CA LEU A 214 3.09 -27.86 24.06
C LEU A 214 2.02 -26.75 24.04
N LEU A 215 1.61 -26.31 25.23
CA LEU A 215 0.61 -25.27 25.43
C LEU A 215 1.22 -24.06 26.14
N SER A 216 0.64 -22.89 25.93
CA SER A 216 0.95 -21.75 26.80
C SER A 216 0.39 -21.95 28.22
N ARG A 217 1.04 -21.35 29.22
CA ARG A 217 0.55 -21.33 30.62
C ARG A 217 -0.92 -20.91 30.72
N ALA A 218 -1.32 -19.91 29.94
CA ALA A 218 -2.70 -19.42 29.92
C ALA A 218 -3.67 -20.49 29.39
N GLN A 219 -3.31 -21.23 28.33
CA GLN A 219 -4.12 -22.33 27.82
C GLN A 219 -4.27 -23.47 28.84
N VAL A 220 -3.19 -23.82 29.55
CA VAL A 220 -3.26 -24.82 30.62
C VAL A 220 -4.25 -24.38 31.70
N LEU A 221 -4.16 -23.14 32.17
CA LEU A 221 -5.08 -22.61 33.19
C LEU A 221 -6.54 -22.60 32.70
N GLU A 222 -6.81 -22.13 31.48
CA GLU A 222 -8.16 -22.13 30.89
C GLU A 222 -8.75 -23.55 30.82
N ILE A 223 -7.96 -24.54 30.40
CA ILE A 223 -8.39 -25.93 30.35
C ILE A 223 -8.73 -26.45 31.75
N LEU A 224 -7.84 -26.23 32.72
CA LEU A 224 -8.05 -26.68 34.11
C LEU A 224 -9.27 -26.01 34.74
N ILE A 225 -9.44 -24.70 34.57
CA ILE A 225 -10.59 -23.93 35.06
C ILE A 225 -11.88 -24.47 34.44
N ARG A 226 -11.90 -24.67 33.12
CA ARG A 226 -13.08 -25.19 32.42
C ARG A 226 -13.48 -26.56 32.96
N PHE A 227 -12.54 -27.50 32.97
CA PHE A 227 -12.82 -28.87 33.41
C PHE A 227 -13.27 -28.93 34.87
N GLU A 228 -12.62 -28.18 35.75
CA GLU A 228 -13.03 -28.15 37.15
C GLU A 228 -14.39 -27.45 37.34
N SER A 229 -14.72 -26.43 36.55
CA SER A 229 -16.02 -25.76 36.61
C SER A 229 -17.17 -26.66 36.17
N GLU A 230 -16.94 -27.51 35.17
CA GLU A 230 -17.92 -28.43 34.60
C GLU A 230 -18.07 -29.70 35.45
N GLN A 231 -16.96 -30.29 35.88
CA GLN A 231 -16.95 -31.58 36.59
C GLN A 231 -17.03 -31.44 38.11
N LYS A 232 -16.63 -30.29 38.67
CA LYS A 232 -16.63 -29.98 40.12
C LYS A 232 -15.98 -31.04 40.99
N ARG A 233 -14.92 -31.70 40.50
CA ARG A 233 -14.34 -32.88 41.14
C ARG A 233 -13.30 -32.49 42.19
N TYR A 234 -12.27 -31.77 41.78
CA TYR A 234 -11.06 -31.63 42.59
C TYR A 234 -11.20 -30.56 43.68
N ILE A 235 -11.81 -29.41 43.38
CA ILE A 235 -12.01 -28.34 44.36
C ILE A 235 -13.05 -28.78 45.40
N SER A 236 -14.14 -29.44 44.99
CA SER A 236 -15.18 -29.86 45.94
C SER A 236 -14.69 -30.91 46.93
N GLU A 237 -13.91 -31.90 46.46
CA GLU A 237 -13.26 -32.90 47.31
C GLU A 237 -12.26 -32.23 48.27
N TRP A 238 -11.43 -31.32 47.77
CA TRP A 238 -10.47 -30.62 48.61
C TRP A 238 -11.15 -29.77 49.69
N VAL A 239 -12.24 -29.07 49.37
CA VAL A 239 -13.02 -28.29 50.35
C VAL A 239 -13.62 -29.18 51.43
N LYS A 240 -14.12 -30.38 51.08
CA LYS A 240 -14.61 -31.34 52.08
C LYS A 240 -13.51 -31.81 53.03
N ILE A 241 -12.34 -32.13 52.50
CA ILE A 241 -11.18 -32.54 53.31
C ILE A 241 -10.70 -31.38 54.21
N ALA A 242 -10.65 -30.17 53.66
CA ALA A 242 -10.15 -28.99 54.37
C ALA A 242 -11.09 -28.50 55.49
N LYS A 243 -12.40 -28.75 55.38
CA LYS A 243 -13.39 -28.39 56.41
C LYS A 243 -13.45 -29.38 57.58
N GLY A 244 -12.84 -30.57 57.47
CA GLY A 244 -12.96 -31.65 58.45
C GLY A 244 -14.37 -32.26 58.46
N PRO A 245 -14.58 -33.45 59.05
CA PRO A 245 -15.92 -33.96 59.29
C PRO A 245 -16.65 -32.97 60.18
N ASP A 246 -17.82 -32.49 59.73
CA ASP A 246 -18.74 -31.77 60.60
C ASP A 246 -18.93 -32.65 61.85
N THR A 247 -18.46 -32.15 62.99
CA THR A 247 -18.77 -32.71 64.30
C THR A 247 -20.27 -32.55 64.51
N GLU A 248 -21.03 -33.60 64.22
CA GLU A 248 -22.30 -33.89 64.89
C GLU A 248 -22.04 -34.54 66.25
#